data_AF-A0A2V9Y0P1-F1
#
_entry.id   AF-A0A2V9Y0P1-F1
#
_cell.length_a   1.000
_cell.length_b   1.000
_cell.length_c   1.000
_cell.angle_alpha   90.00
_cell.angle_beta   90.00
_cell.angle_gamma   90.00
#
_symmetry.space_group_name_H-M   'P 1'
#
loop_
_entity.id
_entity.type
_entity.pdbx_description
1 polymer ?
#
loop_
_entity_poly.entity_id
_entity_poly.type
_entity_poly.pdbx_seq_one_letter_code
_entity_poly.pdbx_strand_id
1 'polypeptide(L)' 'MLPTAPVARDQFVKSLERVRQRYEFAVVGYVVMPEHFHLLISEPEKGTPSVVIQALKLGVVRRLFPTSRKSARNLP' A
#
# COMPACT_ATOMS: atom_id res chain seq x y z
N MET A 1 9.12 16.31 -6.02
CA MET A 1 10.14 15.31 -6.40
C MET A 1 9.47 13.94 -6.34
N LEU A 2 9.49 13.16 -7.43
CA LEU A 2 8.94 11.80 -7.42
C LEU A 2 9.81 10.91 -6.52
N PRO A 3 9.22 9.94 -5.80
CA PRO A 3 9.99 9.00 -4.98
C PRO A 3 10.93 8.19 -5.88
N THR A 4 12.16 7.94 -5.40
CA THR A 4 13.10 7.07 -6.10
C THR A 4 12.59 5.62 -6.09
N ALA A 5 12.97 4.82 -7.08
CA ALA A 5 12.51 3.44 -7.21
C ALA A 5 12.73 2.59 -5.94
N PRO A 6 13.87 2.67 -5.21
CA PRO A 6 14.05 1.95 -3.95
C PRO A 6 13.05 2.36 -2.85
N VAL A 7 12.79 3.67 -2.70
CA VAL A 7 11.83 4.19 -1.71
C VAL A 7 10.41 3.75 -2.05
N ALA A 8 10.04 3.81 -3.33
CA ALA A 8 8.74 3.34 -3.82
C ALA A 8 8.53 1.86 -3.51
N ARG A 9 9.52 1.02 -3.82
CA ARG A 9 9.52 -0.42 -3.52
C ARG A 9 9.35 -0.69 -2.02
N ASP A 10 10.13 -0.02 -1.17
CA ASP A 10 10.11 -0.28 0.27
C ASP A 10 8.77 0.14 0.89
N GLN A 11 8.19 1.26 0.42
CA GLN A 11 6.85 1.66 0.85
C GLN A 11 5.75 0.75 0.32
N PHE A 12 5.93 0.18 -0.86
CA PHE A 12 5.03 -0.86 -1.40
C PHE A 12 5.02 -2.07 -0.48
N VAL A 13 6.18 -2.67 -0.18
CA VAL A 13 6.29 -3.86 0.68
C VAL A 13 5.72 -3.59 2.08
N LYS A 14 6.03 -2.42 2.67
CA LYS A 14 5.45 -1.98 3.94
C LYS A 14 3.93 -1.79 3.89
N SER A 15 3.35 -1.47 2.73
CA SER A 15 1.90 -1.35 2.55
C SER A 15 1.25 -2.70 2.36
N LEU A 16 1.89 -3.57 1.58
CA LEU A 16 1.46 -4.95 1.37
C LEU A 16 1.32 -5.68 2.70
N GLU A 17 2.32 -5.63 3.58
CA GLU A 17 2.25 -6.33 4.87
C GLU A 17 1.11 -5.82 5.76
N ARG A 18 0.88 -4.51 5.80
CA ARG A 18 -0.24 -3.95 6.59
C ARG A 18 -1.60 -4.34 6.03
N VAL A 19 -1.74 -4.40 4.71
CA VAL A 19 -2.97 -4.84 4.06
C VAL A 19 -3.17 -6.34 4.26
N ARG A 20 -2.10 -7.14 4.16
CA ARG A 20 -2.10 -8.58 4.46
C ARG A 20 -2.63 -8.88 5.85
N GLN A 21 -2.13 -8.19 6.87
CA GLN A 21 -2.59 -8.35 8.25
C GLN A 21 -4.04 -7.87 8.43
N ARG A 22 -4.43 -6.76 7.80
CA ARG A 22 -5.77 -6.19 7.97
C ARG A 22 -6.87 -7.03 7.34
N TYR A 23 -6.59 -7.61 6.18
CA TYR A 23 -7.57 -8.37 5.40
C TYR A 23 -7.36 -9.89 5.47
N GLU A 24 -6.39 -10.33 6.27
CA GLU A 24 -6.16 -11.73 6.62
C GLU A 24 -6.04 -12.63 5.38
N PHE A 25 -4.97 -12.42 4.61
CA PHE A 25 -4.59 -13.32 3.51
C PHE A 25 -3.12 -13.73 3.61
N ALA A 26 -2.76 -14.79 2.90
CA ALA A 26 -1.37 -15.19 2.69
C ALA A 26 -0.80 -14.52 1.42
N VAL A 27 0.45 -14.10 1.47
CA VAL A 27 1.22 -13.72 0.28
C VAL A 27 2.09 -14.92 -0.09
N VAL A 28 1.73 -15.61 -1.17
CA VAL A 28 2.45 -16.79 -1.66
C VAL A 28 3.67 -16.37 -2.49
N GLY A 29 3.56 -15.25 -3.22
CA GLY A 29 4.66 -14.67 -3.97
C GLY A 29 4.37 -13.23 -4.40
N TYR A 30 5.41 -12.44 -4.61
CA TYR A 30 5.28 -11.08 -5.14
C TYR A 30 6.52 -10.63 -5.91
N VAL A 31 6.32 -9.75 -6.89
CA VAL A 31 7.39 -9.04 -7.60
C VAL A 31 7.05 -7.56 -7.70
N VAL A 32 8.04 -6.70 -7.47
CA VAL A 32 7.93 -5.25 -7.62
C VAL A 32 8.92 -4.81 -8.69
N MET A 33 8.39 -4.44 -9.85
CA MET A 33 9.15 -3.85 -10.95
C MET A 33 9.03 -2.32 -10.88
N PRO A 34 9.87 -1.56 -11.61
CA PRO A 34 9.78 -0.10 -11.62
C PRO A 34 8.41 0.45 -12.05
N GLU A 35 7.71 -0.25 -12.96
CA GLU A 35 6.45 0.22 -13.56
C GLU A 35 5.20 -0.43 -12.95
N HIS A 36 5.30 -1.67 -12.50
CA HIS A 36 4.17 -2.46 -12.03
C HIS A 36 4.57 -3.51 -10.99
N PHE A 37 3.58 -4.18 -10.41
CA PHE A 37 3.79 -5.24 -9.45
C PHE A 37 2.88 -6.44 -9.77
N HIS A 38 3.33 -7.63 -9.37
CA HIS A 38 2.56 -8.86 -9.45
C HIS A 38 2.43 -9.45 -8.05
N LEU A 39 1.23 -9.94 -7.72
CA LEU A 39 0.94 -10.57 -6.43
C LEU A 39 0.25 -11.91 -6.67
N LEU A 40 0.74 -12.93 -5.96
CA LEU A 40 0.03 -14.18 -5.74
C LEU A 40 -0.36 -14.23 -4.28
N ILE A 41 -1.67 -14.19 -4.02
CA ILE A 41 -2.25 -14.18 -2.69
C ILE A 41 -3.26 -15.31 -2.54
N SER A 42 -3.49 -15.78 -1.32
CA SER A 42 -4.68 -16.56 -1.03
C SER A 42 -5.94 -15.69 -1.15
N GLU A 43 -7.10 -16.32 -1.14
CA GLU A 43 -8.36 -15.59 -0.94
C GLU A 43 -8.27 -14.83 0.40
N PRO A 44 -8.67 -13.54 0.45
CA PRO A 44 -8.78 -12.80 1.71
C PRO A 44 -9.95 -13.28 2.55
N GLU A 45 -9.71 -13.48 3.86
CA GLU A 45 -10.78 -13.79 4.82
C GLU A 45 -11.72 -12.59 5.02
N LYS A 46 -11.24 -11.37 4.72
CA LYS A 46 -12.02 -10.13 4.82
C LYS A 46 -12.04 -9.40 3.49
N GLY A 47 -13.25 -9.14 2.98
CA GLY A 47 -13.45 -8.40 1.74
C GLY A 47 -13.05 -9.19 0.50
N THR A 48 -13.11 -8.55 -0.67
CA THR A 48 -12.77 -9.20 -1.95
C THR A 48 -11.34 -8.85 -2.38
N PRO A 49 -10.73 -9.63 -3.29
CA PRO A 49 -9.43 -9.31 -3.88
C PRO A 49 -9.36 -7.88 -4.43
N SER A 50 -10.43 -7.39 -5.07
CA SER A 50 -10.52 -6.02 -5.58
C SER A 50 -10.39 -4.97 -4.47
N VAL A 51 -11.03 -5.19 -3.31
CA VAL A 51 -10.95 -4.30 -2.15
C VAL A 51 -9.54 -4.29 -1.56
N VAL A 52 -8.91 -5.47 -1.45
CA VAL A 52 -7.52 -5.62 -1.00
C VAL A 52 -6.56 -4.85 -1.90
N ILE A 53 -6.68 -5.00 -3.22
CA ILE A 53 -5.84 -4.29 -4.19
C ILE A 53 -6.07 -2.78 -4.12
N GLN A 54 -7.31 -2.32 -3.97
CA GLN A 54 -7.61 -0.90 -3.80
C GLN A 54 -6.97 -0.34 -2.51
N ALA A 55 -7.14 -1.03 -1.39
CA ALA A 55 -6.55 -0.63 -0.11
C ALA A 55 -5.02 -0.56 -0.18
N LEU A 56 -4.40 -1.51 -0.88
CA LEU A 56 -2.96 -1.52 -1.13
C LEU A 56 -2.52 -0.31 -1.95
N LYS A 57 -3.10 -0.11 -3.15
CA LYS A 57 -2.75 1.03 -4.03
C LYS A 57 -2.87 2.37 -3.30
N LEU A 58 -3.98 2.59 -2.59
CA LEU A 58 -4.20 3.81 -1.80
C LEU A 58 -3.20 3.95 -0.64
N GLY A 59 -2.90 2.85 0.05
CA GLY A 59 -1.94 2.82 1.16
C GLY A 59 -0.52 3.23 0.71
N VAL A 60 -0.11 2.76 -0.47
CA VAL A 60 1.18 3.12 -1.09
C VAL A 60 1.21 4.60 -1.47
N VAL A 61 0.21 5.08 -2.21
CA VAL A 61 0.13 6.48 -2.64
C VAL A 61 0.17 7.43 -1.45
N ARG A 62 -0.58 7.17 -0.38
CA ARG A 62 -0.60 8.03 0.81
C ARG A 62 0.74 8.12 1.54
N ARG A 63 1.60 7.10 1.44
CA ARG A 63 2.92 7.10 2.09
C ARG A 63 4.00 7.70 1.21
N LEU A 64 3.88 7.54 -0.10
CA LEU A 64 4.80 8.15 -1.06
C LEU A 64 4.52 9.64 -1.26
N PHE A 65 3.25 10.03 -1.16
CA PHE A 65 2.79 11.39 -1.34
C PHE A 65 1.95 11.79 -0.12
N PRO A 66 2.59 11.98 1.06
CA PRO A 66 1.87 12.45 2.23
C PRO A 66 1.26 13.81 1.91
N THR A 67 -0.08 13.89 1.93
CA THR A 67 -0.74 15.17 1.82
C THR A 67 -0.42 15.97 3.08
N SER A 68 0.21 17.11 2.90
CA SER A 68 0.47 18.06 3.97
C SER A 68 -0.87 18.65 4.45
N ARG A 69 -1.57 17.93 5.32
CA ARG A 69 -2.57 18.55 6.21
C ARG A 69 -1.80 19.36 7.25
N LYS A 70 -1.27 20.52 6.83
CA LYS A 70 -0.79 21.54 7.77
C LYS A 70 -2.01 22.02 8.56
N SER A 71 -1.91 21.85 9.88
CA SER A 71 -2.57 22.60 10.95
C SER A 71 -3.97 23.17 10.66
N ALA A 72 -5.00 22.48 11.13
CA ALA A 72 -6.27 23.11 11.55
C ALA A 72 -6.50 22.85 13.04
N ARG A 73 -5.43 22.93 13.85
CA ARG A 73 -5.51 22.73 15.31
C ARG A 73 -5.23 23.98 16.14
N ASN A 74 -5.11 25.13 15.49
CA ASN A 74 -5.10 26.44 16.15
C ASN A 74 -6.12 27.34 15.44
N LEU A 75 -7.36 27.35 15.92
CA LEU A 75 -8.29 28.46 15.74
C LEU A 75 -8.76 28.83 17.17
N PRO A 76 -8.73 30.11 17.55
CA PRO A 76 -8.97 30.57 18.92
C PRO A 76 -10.33 30.15 19.48
#